data_AF-A0A2L0EVV0-F1
#
_entry.id   AF-A0A2L0EVV0-F1
#
_cell.length_a   1.000
_cell.length_b   1.000
_cell.length_c   1.000
_cell.angle_alpha   90.00
_cell.angle_beta   90.00
_cell.angle_gamma   90.00
#
_symmetry.space_group_name_H-M   'P 1'
#
loop_
_entity.id
_entity.type
_entity.pdbx_description
1 polymer ?
#
loop_
_entity_poly.entity_id
_entity_poly.type
_entity_poly.pdbx_seq_one_letter_code
_entity_poly.pdbx_strand_id
1 'polypeptide(L)'
;MEEVRLPSTRAAQATPSAPQGFTGVLIAAPGVVPSRGRMIVSGLYVLPEQEAARIDERLHRALVSVVTVGEAFSVSNPFRGVLLFDDDEERSAWGRRGYFQFDALPERRELFPGDYYITVSLGRWLSNVVRVLVR
;
A
#
# COMPACT_ATOMS: atom_id res chain seq x y z
N MET A 1 -39.99 -1.95 -11.94
CA MET A 1 -38.52 -1.92 -12.05
C MET A 1 -38.02 -1.38 -10.73
N GLU A 2 -37.57 -2.26 -9.84
CA GLU A 2 -37.10 -1.89 -8.50
C GLU A 2 -35.69 -1.32 -8.60
N GLU A 3 -35.53 -0.09 -8.12
CA GLU A 3 -34.25 0.62 -8.09
C GLU A 3 -33.39 0.01 -6.97
N VAL A 4 -32.44 -0.84 -7.34
CA VAL A 4 -31.47 -1.41 -6.41
C VAL A 4 -30.52 -0.30 -5.95
N ARG A 5 -30.81 0.31 -4.80
CA ARG A 5 -29.88 1.20 -4.11
C ARG A 5 -28.75 0.37 -3.51
N LEU A 6 -27.59 0.40 -4.15
CA LEU A 6 -26.35 -0.10 -3.56
C LEU A 6 -26.04 0.69 -2.28
N PRO A 7 -25.78 0.05 -1.14
CA PRO A 7 -25.40 0.75 0.08
C PRO A 7 -24.07 1.48 -0.12
N SER A 8 -24.12 2.81 -0.05
CA SER A 8 -22.97 3.70 -0.10
C SER A 8 -22.25 3.70 1.24
N THR A 9 -21.40 2.70 1.47
CA THR A 9 -20.37 2.72 2.53
C THR A 9 -19.00 2.57 1.91
N ARG A 10 -18.64 3.49 1.00
CA ARG A 10 -17.23 3.80 0.78
C ARG A 10 -16.78 4.65 1.95
N ALA A 11 -16.15 4.02 2.95
CA ALA A 11 -15.06 4.72 3.62
C ALA A 11 -14.09 5.09 2.50
N ALA A 12 -14.10 6.35 2.06
CA ALA A 12 -13.14 6.82 1.08
C ALA A 12 -11.76 6.61 1.71
N GLN A 13 -11.04 5.60 1.25
CA GLN A 13 -9.65 5.43 1.63
C GLN A 13 -8.94 6.65 1.07
N ALA A 14 -8.48 7.51 1.97
CA ALA A 14 -7.73 8.69 1.60
C ALA A 14 -6.40 8.21 1.01
N THR A 15 -6.23 8.39 -0.31
CA THR A 15 -4.91 8.34 -0.92
C THR A 15 -4.01 9.26 -0.11
N PRO A 16 -2.87 8.77 0.43
CA PRO A 16 -1.99 9.63 1.19
C PRO A 16 -1.54 10.79 0.29
N SER A 17 -1.50 12.00 0.84
CA SER A 17 -0.94 13.16 0.15
C SER A 17 0.48 13.38 0.66
N ALA A 18 1.45 13.36 -0.25
CA ALA A 18 2.82 13.68 0.06
C ALA A 18 2.95 15.18 0.43
N PRO A 19 3.61 15.53 1.54
CA PRO A 19 4.03 16.90 1.79
C PRO A 19 4.88 17.45 0.63
N GLN A 20 4.90 18.76 0.45
CA GLN A 20 5.76 19.39 -0.55
C GLN A 20 7.24 19.05 -0.26
N GLY A 21 7.96 18.58 -1.28
CA GLY A 21 9.36 18.16 -1.14
C GLY A 21 9.56 16.79 -0.49
N PHE A 22 8.50 16.02 -0.26
CA PHE A 22 8.60 14.67 0.30
C PHE A 22 9.45 13.74 -0.59
N THR A 23 10.33 12.98 0.05
CA THR A 23 11.10 11.90 -0.55
C THR A 23 11.01 10.68 0.35
N GLY A 24 10.63 9.53 -0.21
CA GLY A 24 10.47 8.26 0.52
C GLY A 24 9.20 7.53 0.12
N VAL A 25 8.72 6.68 1.01
CA VAL A 25 7.48 5.89 0.86
C VAL A 25 6.49 6.34 1.94
N LEU A 26 5.23 6.53 1.59
CA LEU A 26 4.17 6.89 2.53
C LEU A 26 2.97 5.97 2.29
N ILE A 27 2.41 5.42 3.37
CA ILE A 27 1.24 4.53 3.31
C ILE A 27 0.12 5.01 4.22
N ALA A 28 -1.10 4.64 3.84
CA ALA A 28 -2.32 4.81 4.58
C ALA A 28 -3.15 3.51 4.51
N ALA A 29 -3.88 3.23 5.58
CA ALA A 29 -4.77 2.08 5.69
C ALA A 29 -6.01 2.47 6.52
N PRO A 30 -7.12 1.71 6.45
CA PRO A 30 -8.25 1.90 7.35
C PRO A 30 -7.81 1.78 8.81
N GLY A 31 -8.26 2.69 9.67
CA GLY A 31 -8.00 2.55 11.12
C GLY A 31 -8.68 1.32 11.72
N VAL A 32 -9.80 0.89 11.14
CA VAL A 32 -10.57 -0.29 11.58
C VAL A 32 -11.09 -1.07 10.36
N VAL A 33 -11.01 -2.40 10.41
CA VAL A 33 -11.51 -3.33 9.37
C VAL A 33 -12.28 -4.46 10.05
N PRO A 34 -13.42 -4.93 9.50
CA PRO A 34 -14.08 -6.11 10.04
C PRO A 34 -13.25 -7.39 9.81
N SER A 35 -13.42 -8.40 10.66
CA SER A 35 -12.76 -9.72 10.53
C SER A 35 -12.96 -10.39 9.17
N ARG A 36 -14.10 -10.17 8.51
CA ARG A 36 -14.38 -10.66 7.13
C ARG A 36 -14.12 -9.61 6.04
N GLY A 37 -13.46 -8.51 6.38
CA GLY A 37 -13.11 -7.44 5.46
C GLY A 37 -11.77 -7.65 4.77
N ARG A 38 -11.47 -6.76 3.83
CA ARG A 38 -10.15 -6.68 3.19
C ARG A 38 -9.33 -5.56 3.79
N MET A 39 -8.06 -5.83 4.04
CA MET A 39 -7.12 -4.84 4.56
C MET A 39 -6.43 -4.13 3.39
N ILE A 40 -7.17 -3.23 2.76
CA ILE A 40 -6.65 -2.51 1.60
C ILE A 40 -5.73 -1.38 2.08
N VAL A 41 -4.48 -1.38 1.61
CA VAL A 41 -3.45 -0.38 1.89
C VAL A 41 -3.23 0.45 0.63
N SER A 42 -3.22 1.76 0.78
CA SER A 42 -2.85 2.71 -0.27
C SER A 42 -1.53 3.37 0.08
N GLY A 43 -0.74 3.74 -0.92
CA GLY A 43 0.53 4.42 -0.70
C GLY A 43 1.00 5.19 -1.92
N LEU A 44 2.08 5.93 -1.68
CA LEU A 44 2.86 6.58 -2.72
C LEU A 44 4.35 6.44 -2.41
N TYR A 45 5.15 6.60 -3.44
CA TYR A 45 6.58 6.84 -3.29
C TYR A 45 7.02 8.02 -4.15
N VAL A 46 8.06 8.70 -3.68
CA VAL A 46 8.80 9.72 -4.43
C VAL A 46 10.28 9.49 -4.16
N LEU A 47 11.04 9.11 -5.18
CA LEU A 47 12.47 8.81 -5.06
C LEU A 47 13.30 9.66 -6.03
N PRO A 48 14.51 10.08 -5.65
CA PRO A 48 15.45 10.68 -6.59
C PRO A 48 15.82 9.68 -7.69
N GLU A 49 16.03 10.15 -8.92
CA GLU A 49 16.26 9.28 -10.08
C GLU A 49 17.45 8.33 -9.87
N GLN A 50 18.55 8.85 -9.32
CA GLN A 50 19.76 8.06 -9.05
C GLN A 50 19.52 6.89 -8.09
N GLU A 51 18.60 7.05 -7.15
CA GLU A 51 18.24 6.00 -6.20
C GLU A 51 17.27 5.01 -6.83
N ALA A 52 16.25 5.53 -7.52
CA ALA A 52 15.25 4.72 -8.20
C ALA A 52 15.86 3.80 -9.27
N ALA A 53 16.81 4.30 -10.06
CA ALA A 53 17.51 3.56 -11.10
C ALA A 53 18.35 2.38 -10.57
N ARG A 54 18.70 2.38 -9.27
CA ARG A 54 19.45 1.29 -8.61
C ARG A 54 18.56 0.18 -8.05
N ILE A 55 17.25 0.41 -7.95
CA ILE A 55 16.32 -0.52 -7.30
C ILE A 55 15.75 -1.48 -8.34
N ASP A 56 14.95 -0.96 -9.27
CA ASP A 56 14.27 -1.75 -10.30
C ASP A 56 13.81 -0.82 -11.45
N GLU A 57 13.70 -1.38 -12.65
CA GLU A 57 13.12 -0.66 -13.79
C GLU A 57 11.64 -0.33 -13.58
N ARG A 58 10.91 -1.08 -12.75
CA ARG A 58 9.51 -0.79 -12.38
C ARG A 58 9.38 -0.83 -10.85
N LEU A 59 9.41 0.35 -10.21
CA LEU A 59 9.54 0.44 -8.75
C LEU A 59 8.41 -0.26 -7.99
N HIS A 60 7.19 -0.29 -8.51
CA HIS A 60 6.09 -1.04 -7.88
C HIS A 60 6.44 -2.51 -7.65
N ARG A 61 7.20 -3.15 -8.56
CA ARG A 61 7.60 -4.57 -8.41
C ARG A 61 8.57 -4.79 -7.26
N ALA A 62 9.33 -3.76 -6.92
CA ALA A 62 10.30 -3.78 -5.84
C ALA A 62 9.69 -3.45 -4.47
N LEU A 63 8.41 -3.08 -4.40
CA LEU A 63 7.73 -2.87 -3.12
C LEU A 63 7.66 -4.19 -2.35
N VAL A 64 8.01 -4.11 -1.06
CA VAL A 64 7.88 -5.19 -0.09
C VAL A 64 6.99 -4.70 1.05
N SER A 65 5.89 -5.37 1.32
CA SER A 65 5.03 -5.11 2.47
C SER A 65 5.30 -6.11 3.59
N VAL A 66 5.31 -5.61 4.83
CA VAL A 66 5.36 -6.40 6.04
C VAL A 66 4.13 -6.09 6.87
N VAL A 67 3.40 -7.13 7.27
CA VAL A 67 2.23 -7.06 8.15
C VAL A 67 2.52 -7.86 9.41
N THR A 68 2.44 -7.24 10.58
CA THR A 68 2.70 -7.85 11.88
C THR A 68 1.43 -7.87 12.73
N VAL A 69 1.15 -8.99 13.40
CA VAL A 69 0.05 -9.16 14.35
C VAL A 69 0.52 -10.02 15.52
N GLY A 70 0.53 -9.44 16.73
CA GLY A 70 1.16 -10.08 17.89
C GLY A 70 2.63 -10.40 17.60
N GLU A 71 3.01 -11.67 17.76
CA GLU A 71 4.37 -12.18 17.46
C GLU A 71 4.54 -12.68 16.01
N ALA A 72 3.44 -12.75 15.24
CA ALA A 72 3.46 -13.25 13.87
C ALA A 72 3.67 -12.12 12.86
N PHE A 73 4.32 -12.42 11.74
CA PHE A 73 4.45 -11.48 10.62
C PHE A 73 4.26 -12.19 9.27
N SER A 74 3.90 -11.40 8.26
CA SER A 74 3.77 -11.82 6.87
C SER A 74 4.52 -10.81 5.99
N VAL A 75 5.31 -11.31 5.04
CA VAL A 75 6.06 -10.50 4.08
C VAL A 75 5.56 -10.82 2.68
N SER A 76 5.33 -9.80 1.85
CA SER A 76 4.89 -9.98 0.47
C SER A 76 5.43 -8.92 -0.48
N ASN A 77 5.51 -9.26 -1.77
CA ASN A 77 5.73 -8.30 -2.85
C ASN A 77 4.42 -8.12 -3.63
N PRO A 78 3.59 -7.12 -3.29
CA PRO A 78 2.20 -7.06 -3.76
C PRO A 78 2.06 -6.96 -5.28
N PHE A 79 3.08 -6.47 -5.99
CA PHE A 79 3.03 -6.25 -7.43
C PHE A 79 3.98 -7.14 -8.25
N ARG A 80 4.66 -8.12 -7.62
CA ARG A 80 5.67 -8.93 -8.33
C ARG A 80 5.09 -9.71 -9.51
N GLY A 81 3.87 -10.22 -9.39
CA GLY A 81 3.17 -10.96 -10.43
C GLY A 81 2.05 -10.19 -11.14
N VAL A 82 1.93 -8.89 -10.90
CA VAL A 82 0.82 -8.07 -11.40
C VAL A 82 1.25 -7.36 -12.70
N LEU A 83 0.30 -7.24 -13.64
CA LEU A 83 0.49 -6.42 -14.83
C LEU A 83 0.50 -4.94 -14.40
N LEU A 84 1.58 -4.24 -14.77
CA LEU A 84 1.75 -2.82 -14.49
C LEU A 84 1.71 -2.06 -15.80
N PHE A 85 0.97 -0.98 -15.84
CA PHE A 85 0.93 -0.06 -16.97
C PHE A 85 2.05 0.97 -16.82
N ASP A 86 2.50 1.52 -17.94
CA ASP A 86 3.64 2.45 -17.94
C ASP A 86 3.29 3.80 -17.28
N ASP A 87 2.01 4.13 -17.16
CA ASP A 87 1.46 5.32 -16.52
C ASP A 87 1.16 5.14 -15.01
N ASP A 88 1.33 3.94 -14.45
CA ASP A 88 1.26 3.72 -12.99
C ASP A 88 2.39 4.45 -12.25
N GLU A 89 3.46 4.80 -12.97
CA GLU A 89 4.64 5.48 -12.47
C GLU A 89 4.99 6.67 -13.35
N GLU A 90 5.17 7.82 -12.73
CA GLU A 90 5.66 9.00 -13.42
C GLU A 90 7.18 9.12 -13.29
N ARG A 91 7.81 9.39 -14.42
CA ARG A 91 9.26 9.50 -14.55
C ARG A 91 9.65 10.89 -15.00
N SER A 92 10.70 11.43 -14.38
CA SER A 92 11.30 12.70 -14.76
C SER A 92 12.81 12.65 -14.56
N ALA A 93 13.54 13.62 -15.11
CA ALA A 93 14.98 13.74 -14.87
C ALA A 93 15.34 13.91 -13.38
N TRP A 94 14.39 14.33 -12.55
CA TRP A 94 14.61 14.64 -11.13
C TRP A 94 14.22 13.48 -10.21
N GLY A 95 13.41 12.54 -10.69
CA GLY A 95 12.95 11.43 -9.86
C GLY A 95 11.77 10.66 -10.44
N ARG A 96 11.42 9.61 -9.71
CA ARG A 96 10.33 8.68 -10.00
C ARG A 96 9.30 8.73 -8.89
N ARG A 97 8.03 8.83 -9.28
CA ARG A 97 6.90 8.83 -8.35
C ARG A 97 5.83 7.86 -8.80
N GLY A 98 5.13 7.26 -7.86
CA GLY A 98 4.04 6.35 -8.18
C GLY A 98 3.07 6.24 -7.02
N TYR A 99 1.82 5.94 -7.35
CA TYR A 99 0.77 5.62 -6.39
C TYR A 99 0.48 4.12 -6.47
N PHE A 100 0.12 3.52 -5.36
CA PHE A 100 -0.18 2.09 -5.30
C PHE A 100 -1.29 1.79 -4.31
N GLN A 101 -2.00 0.70 -4.58
CA GLN A 101 -3.00 0.15 -3.67
C GLN A 101 -2.99 -1.38 -3.76
N PHE A 102 -3.03 -2.06 -2.63
CA PHE A 102 -3.05 -3.52 -2.58
C PHE A 102 -3.82 -4.04 -1.36
N ASP A 103 -4.27 -5.28 -1.42
CA ASP A 103 -4.76 -6.00 -0.25
C ASP A 103 -3.56 -6.56 0.52
N ALA A 104 -3.40 -6.17 1.79
CA ALA A 104 -2.23 -6.54 2.59
C ALA A 104 -2.17 -8.03 2.93
N LEU A 105 -3.31 -8.73 2.88
CA LEU A 105 -3.43 -10.15 3.20
C LEU A 105 -4.38 -10.84 2.19
N PRO A 106 -4.03 -10.87 0.88
CA PRO A 106 -4.96 -11.25 -0.19
C PRO A 106 -5.39 -12.72 -0.11
N GLU A 107 -4.56 -13.58 0.47
CA GLU A 107 -4.82 -15.02 0.65
C GLU A 107 -5.77 -15.31 1.83
N ARG A 108 -6.08 -14.33 2.68
CA ARG A 108 -6.93 -14.53 3.86
C ARG A 108 -8.37 -14.15 3.57
N ARG A 109 -9.26 -15.13 3.77
CA ARG A 109 -10.72 -14.91 3.74
C ARG A 109 -11.26 -14.32 5.04
N GLU A 110 -10.54 -14.52 6.14
CA GLU A 110 -10.87 -14.02 7.46
C GLU A 110 -9.60 -13.57 8.18
N LEU A 111 -9.67 -12.42 8.83
CA LEU A 111 -8.64 -11.78 9.63
C LEU A 111 -8.92 -12.07 11.10
N PHE A 112 -7.84 -12.30 11.87
CA PHE A 112 -7.97 -12.51 13.31
C PHE A 112 -8.24 -11.17 14.00
N PRO A 113 -9.15 -11.09 14.97
CA PRO A 113 -9.32 -9.87 15.76
C PRO A 113 -8.00 -9.48 16.45
N GLY A 114 -7.65 -8.19 16.38
CA GLY A 114 -6.41 -7.68 16.96
C GLY A 114 -5.82 -6.48 16.24
N ASP A 115 -4.66 -6.05 16.70
CA ASP A 115 -3.90 -4.94 16.14
C ASP A 115 -2.91 -5.42 15.09
N TYR A 116 -3.05 -4.90 13.88
CA TYR A 116 -2.16 -5.14 12.76
C TYR A 116 -1.28 -3.91 12.54
N TYR A 117 0.01 -4.13 12.36
CA TYR A 117 0.98 -3.09 12.04
C TYR A 117 1.54 -3.35 10.65
N ILE A 118 1.48 -2.34 9.79
CA ILE A 118 1.86 -2.48 8.38
C ILE A 118 2.98 -1.51 8.07
N THR A 119 3.98 -1.99 7.35
CA THR A 119 5.05 -1.19 6.74
C THR A 119 5.26 -1.61 5.30
N VAL A 120 5.78 -0.70 4.49
CA VAL A 120 6.21 -0.96 3.11
C VAL A 120 7.62 -0.42 2.93
N SER A 121 8.46 -1.18 2.23
CA SER A 121 9.80 -0.75 1.85
C SER A 121 9.97 -0.76 0.33
N LEU A 122 10.82 0.14 -0.15
CA LEU A 122 11.27 0.23 -1.53
C LEU A 122 12.80 0.41 -1.52
N GLY A 123 13.52 -0.70 -1.67
CA GLY A 123 14.96 -0.72 -1.39
C GLY A 123 15.25 -0.35 0.06
N ARG A 124 16.04 0.73 0.28
CA ARG A 124 16.36 1.24 1.62
C ARG A 124 15.30 2.17 2.22
N TRP A 125 14.30 2.57 1.43
CA TRP A 125 13.29 3.53 1.85
C TRP A 125 12.16 2.82 2.55
N LEU A 126 11.98 3.09 3.85
CA LEU A 126 10.90 2.54 4.66
C LEU A 126 9.76 3.55 4.80
N SER A 127 8.53 3.06 4.78
CA SER A 127 7.36 3.88 5.03
C SER A 127 7.18 4.23 6.52
N ASN A 128 6.22 5.09 6.80
CA ASN A 128 5.59 5.12 8.12
C ASN A 128 4.99 3.75 8.49
N VAL A 129 4.82 3.50 9.79
CA VAL A 129 4.07 2.36 10.31
C VAL A 129 2.61 2.77 10.47
N VAL A 130 1.67 1.98 9.95
CA VAL A 130 0.23 2.20 10.17
C VAL A 130 -0.35 1.07 11.02
N ARG A 131 -1.23 1.44 11.95
CA ARG A 131 -1.99 0.49 12.79
C ARG A 131 -3.40 0.34 12.24
N VAL A 132 -3.84 -0.90 12.09
CA VAL A 132 -5.20 -1.28 11.67
C VAL A 132 -5.79 -2.20 12.73
N LEU A 133 -6.95 -1.83 13.28
CA LEU A 133 -7.66 -2.66 14.24
C LEU A 133 -8.67 -3.57 13.53
N VAL A 134 -8.55 -4.87 13.73
CA VAL A 134 -9.52 -5.86 13.21
C VAL A 134 -10.53 -6.24 14.31
N ARG A 135 -11.83 -6.19 13.98
CA ARG A 135 -12.94 -6.53 14.88
C ARG A 135 -13.97 -7.46 14.23
#